data_AF-A0A2S2QF60-F1
#
_entry.id   AF-A0A2S2QF60-F1
#
_cell.length_a   1.000
_cell.length_b   1.000
_cell.length_c   1.000
_cell.angle_alpha   90.00
_cell.angle_beta   90.00
_cell.angle_gamma   90.00
#
_symmetry.space_group_name_H-M   'P 1'
#
loop_
_entity.id
_entity.type
_entity.pdbx_description
1 polymer ?
#
loop_
_entity_poly.entity_id
_entity_poly.type
_entity_poly.pdbx_seq_one_letter_code
_entity_poly.pdbx_strand_id
1 'polypeptide(L)'
;MCFKNDNHMLTASKHQINEEFKKNKTISDPVTIQNLLTFAQDVEHELLTQVLQVEKIEEKRFKLNIDPERHTHENIPYVELDDETYKKWKEEKKKGSKIKNKCCCD
;
A
#
# COMPACT_ATOMS: atom_id res chain seq x y z
N MET A 1 1.78 8.26 -10.11
CA MET A 1 2.98 7.63 -10.74
C MET A 1 4.09 7.43 -9.71
N CYS A 2 4.55 6.19 -9.54
CA CYS A 2 5.65 5.83 -8.64
C CYS A 2 6.99 6.41 -9.12
N PHE A 3 7.88 6.83 -8.21
CA PHE A 3 9.22 7.39 -8.50
C PHE A 3 9.25 8.73 -9.28
N LYS A 4 8.30 9.64 -9.04
CA LYS A 4 8.27 11.00 -9.62
C LYS A 4 9.58 11.76 -9.34
N ASN A 5 10.26 12.24 -10.39
CA ASN A 5 11.55 12.94 -10.30
C ASN A 5 12.70 12.10 -9.72
N ASP A 6 12.49 10.80 -9.47
CA ASP A 6 13.54 9.88 -9.04
C ASP A 6 14.06 9.11 -10.27
N ASN A 7 14.94 9.76 -11.03
CA ASN A 7 15.50 9.20 -12.26
C ASN A 7 16.29 7.91 -12.01
N HIS A 8 16.91 7.79 -10.83
CA HIS A 8 17.66 6.60 -10.46
C HIS A 8 16.73 5.41 -10.30
N MET A 9 15.69 5.55 -9.47
CA MET A 9 14.71 4.47 -9.27
C MET A 9 13.93 4.17 -10.54
N LEU A 10 13.53 5.19 -11.32
CA LEU A 10 12.89 4.97 -12.63
C LEU A 10 13.75 4.15 -13.57
N THR A 11 15.06 4.42 -13.63
CA THR A 11 15.99 3.68 -14.49
C THR A 11 16.19 2.25 -14.00
N ALA A 12 16.38 2.07 -12.69
CA ALA A 12 16.55 0.75 -12.08
C ALA A 12 15.30 -0.12 -12.27
N SER A 13 14.10 0.42 -12.03
CA SER A 13 12.84 -0.29 -12.24
C SER A 13 12.63 -0.66 -13.70
N LYS A 14 12.88 0.26 -14.64
CA LYS A 14 12.80 -0.04 -16.08
C LYS A 14 13.77 -1.15 -16.47
N HIS A 15 15.00 -1.11 -15.95
CA HIS A 15 15.99 -2.15 -16.21
C HIS A 15 15.50 -3.51 -15.71
N GLN A 16 15.05 -3.59 -14.46
CA GLN A 16 14.56 -4.83 -13.86
C GLN A 16 13.36 -5.42 -14.62
N ILE A 17 12.38 -4.59 -14.97
CA ILE A 17 11.22 -5.01 -15.77
C ILE A 17 11.70 -5.61 -17.10
N ASN A 18 12.57 -4.89 -17.82
CA ASN A 18 13.08 -5.37 -19.10
C ASN A 18 13.85 -6.69 -18.98
N GLU A 19 14.65 -6.87 -17.92
CA GLU A 19 15.37 -8.12 -17.69
C GLU A 19 14.42 -9.30 -17.42
N GLU A 20 13.37 -9.11 -16.61
CA GLU A 20 12.39 -10.18 -16.37
C GLU A 20 11.62 -10.55 -17.65
N PHE A 21 11.22 -9.58 -18.47
CA PHE A 21 10.60 -9.87 -19.76
C PHE A 21 11.55 -10.57 -20.74
N LYS A 22 12.83 -10.18 -20.78
CA LYS A 22 13.84 -10.84 -21.63
C LYS A 22 14.06 -12.30 -21.22
N LYS A 23 14.16 -12.59 -19.93
CA LYS A 23 14.32 -13.96 -19.40
C LYS A 23 13.19 -14.88 -19.84
N ASN A 24 11.97 -14.36 -19.92
CA ASN A 24 10.78 -15.13 -20.26
C ASN A 24 10.43 -15.12 -21.76
N LYS A 25 11.24 -14.46 -22.61
CA LYS A 25 10.95 -14.26 -24.04
C LYS A 25 10.82 -15.56 -24.86
N THR A 26 11.49 -16.63 -24.44
CA THR A 26 11.48 -17.92 -25.16
C THR A 26 10.35 -18.85 -24.75
N ILE A 27 9.54 -18.46 -23.76
CA ILE A 27 8.41 -19.27 -23.30
C ILE A 27 7.31 -19.24 -24.37
N SER A 28 6.87 -20.43 -24.80
CA SER A 28 5.84 -20.61 -25.83
C SER A 28 4.57 -21.27 -25.30
N ASP A 29 4.56 -21.72 -24.05
CA ASP A 29 3.39 -22.32 -23.43
C ASP A 29 2.34 -21.25 -23.09
N PRO A 30 1.11 -21.33 -23.65
CA PRO A 30 0.09 -20.29 -23.47
C PRO A 30 -0.32 -20.09 -22.00
N VAL A 31 -0.38 -21.17 -21.21
CA VAL A 31 -0.79 -21.11 -19.80
C VAL A 31 0.26 -20.37 -18.98
N THR A 32 1.53 -20.70 -19.19
CA THR A 32 2.66 -20.05 -18.54
C THR A 32 2.74 -18.57 -18.90
N ILE A 33 2.53 -18.21 -20.17
CA ILE A 33 2.49 -16.80 -20.61
C ILE A 33 1.38 -16.04 -19.86
N GLN A 34 0.17 -16.61 -19.78
CA GLN A 34 -0.94 -15.97 -19.10
C GLN A 34 -0.64 -15.72 -17.61
N ASN A 35 -0.04 -16.70 -16.92
CA ASN A 35 0.35 -16.56 -15.52
C ASN A 35 1.41 -15.46 -15.32
N LEU A 36 2.39 -15.37 -16.21
CA LEU A 36 3.42 -14.33 -16.16
C LEU A 36 2.85 -12.93 -16.42
N LEU A 37 1.86 -12.81 -17.30
CA LEU A 37 1.16 -11.54 -17.55
C LEU A 37 0.36 -11.11 -16.33
N THR A 38 -0.37 -12.04 -15.69
CA THR A 38 -1.10 -11.75 -14.45
C THR A 38 -0.13 -11.32 -13.34
N PHE A 39 1.00 -12.02 -13.19
CA PHE A 39 2.03 -11.63 -12.24
C PHE A 39 2.57 -10.21 -12.50
N ALA A 40 2.82 -9.84 -13.76
CA ALA A 40 3.26 -8.49 -14.11
C ALA A 40 2.21 -7.42 -13.75
N GLN A 41 0.92 -7.72 -13.94
CA GLN A 41 -0.18 -6.84 -13.54
C GLN A 41 -0.29 -6.68 -12.02
N ASP A 42 -0.10 -7.76 -11.26
CA ASP A 42 -0.09 -7.73 -9.80
C ASP A 42 1.07 -6.87 -9.27
N VAL A 43 2.26 -6.99 -9.88
CA VAL A 43 3.42 -6.16 -9.55
C VAL A 43 3.15 -4.69 -9.86
N GLU A 44 2.53 -4.37 -11.00
CA GLU A 44 2.11 -3.00 -11.32
C GLU A 44 1.14 -2.46 -10.27
N HIS A 45 0.14 -3.25 -9.89
CA HIS A 45 -0.84 -2.87 -8.87
C HIS A 45 -0.18 -2.58 -7.53
N GLU A 46 0.73 -3.45 -7.06
CA GLU A 46 1.52 -3.25 -5.84
C GLU A 46 2.36 -1.97 -5.89
N LEU A 47 3.06 -1.72 -7.01
CA LEU A 47 3.89 -0.52 -7.17
C LEU A 47 3.07 0.79 -7.15
N LEU A 48 1.84 0.77 -7.66
CA LEU A 48 0.97 1.95 -7.67
C LEU A 48 0.21 2.14 -6.34
N THR A 49 -0.18 1.04 -5.69
CA THR A 49 -1.07 1.08 -4.51
C THR A 49 -0.37 0.92 -3.17
N GLN A 50 0.87 0.43 -3.12
CA GLN A 50 1.60 0.21 -1.86
C GLN A 50 2.81 1.13 -1.74
N VAL A 51 3.55 1.38 -2.81
CA VAL A 51 4.72 2.28 -2.74
C VAL A 51 4.26 3.73 -2.53
N LEU A 52 4.85 4.38 -1.53
CA LEU A 52 4.68 5.80 -1.24
C LEU A 52 6.00 6.52 -1.45
N GLN A 53 5.95 7.63 -2.17
CA GLN A 53 7.12 8.46 -2.39
C GLN A 53 7.07 9.69 -1.49
N VAL A 54 8.20 9.94 -0.83
CA VAL A 54 8.38 11.06 0.08
C VAL A 54 9.49 11.96 -0.45
N GLU A 55 9.23 13.25 -0.54
CA GLU A 55 10.19 14.28 -0.92
C GLU A 55 10.50 15.17 0.28
N LYS A 56 11.78 15.30 0.64
CA LYS A 56 12.20 16.21 1.71
C LYS A 56 12.24 17.63 1.17
N ILE A 57 11.38 18.50 1.69
CA ILE A 57 11.33 19.93 1.30
C ILE A 57 12.17 20.78 2.26
N GLU A 58 12.11 20.46 3.56
CA GLU A 58 12.85 21.18 4.61
C GLU A 58 13.41 20.18 5.63
N GLU A 59 14.18 20.64 6.62
CA GLU A 59 14.76 19.75 7.65
C GLU A 59 13.74 18.86 8.35
N LYS A 60 12.55 19.40 8.64
CA LYS A 60 11.46 18.71 9.35
C LYS A 60 10.16 18.63 8.54
N ARG A 61 10.19 18.95 7.24
CA ARG A 61 9.01 18.88 6.37
C ARG A 61 9.25 17.97 5.18
N PHE A 62 8.30 17.07 5.00
CA PHE A 62 8.27 16.11 3.92
C PHE A 62 6.95 16.24 3.18
N LYS A 63 7.00 16.13 1.86
CA LYS A 63 5.84 16.06 1.00
C LYS A 63 5.64 14.63 0.55
N LEU A 64 4.44 14.12 0.76
CA LEU A 64 4.02 12.85 0.23
C LEU A 64 3.52 13.07 -1.20
N ASN A 65 4.16 12.40 -2.16
CA ASN A 65 3.73 12.37 -3.55
C ASN A 65 2.78 11.18 -3.73
N ILE A 66 1.54 11.37 -3.26
CA ILE A 66 0.49 10.35 -3.34
C ILE A 66 -0.32 10.55 -4.62
N ASP A 67 -0.73 9.45 -5.24
CA ASP A 67 -1.68 9.48 -6.35
C ASP A 67 -3.06 9.97 -5.86
N PRO A 68 -3.73 10.94 -6.51
CA PRO A 68 -5.03 11.45 -6.07
C PRO A 68 -6.13 10.38 -5.97
N GLU A 69 -6.04 9.31 -6.76
CA GLU A 69 -6.99 8.20 -6.74
C GLU A 69 -6.74 7.22 -5.58
N ARG A 70 -5.62 7.37 -4.85
CA ARG A 70 -5.29 6.48 -3.75
C ARG A 70 -6.20 6.76 -2.57
N HIS A 71 -6.88 5.73 -2.08
CA HIS A 71 -7.70 5.82 -0.89
C HIS A 71 -6.84 6.16 0.33
N THR A 72 -6.97 7.37 0.85
CA THR A 72 -6.41 7.78 2.13
C THR A 72 -7.51 7.72 3.19
N HIS A 73 -7.20 7.17 4.36
CA HIS A 73 -8.09 7.29 5.50
C HIS A 73 -8.15 8.74 6.01
N GLU A 74 -9.21 9.08 6.72
CA GLU A 74 -9.29 10.36 7.44
C GLU A 74 -8.09 10.48 8.37
N ASN A 75 -7.34 11.59 8.25
CA ASN A 75 -6.18 11.83 9.09
C ASN A 75 -6.64 12.11 10.52
N ILE A 76 -6.58 11.10 11.38
CA ILE A 76 -6.79 11.25 12.82
C ILE A 76 -5.41 11.49 13.44
N PRO A 77 -5.16 12.68 14.03
CA PRO A 77 -3.90 12.97 14.68
C PRO A 77 -3.54 11.89 15.69
N TYR A 78 -2.30 11.40 15.63
CA TYR A 78 -1.80 10.49 16.65
C TYR A 78 -1.77 11.23 17.99
N VAL A 79 -2.51 10.72 18.95
CA VAL A 79 -2.48 11.18 20.34
C VAL A 79 -1.84 10.06 21.14
N GLU A 80 -0.72 10.34 21.79
CA GLU A 80 -0.18 9.43 22.81
C GLU A 80 -1.21 9.34 23.94
N LEU A 81 -1.84 8.17 24.05
CA LEU A 81 -2.71 7.87 25.17
C LEU A 81 -1.81 7.38 26.30
N ASP A 82 -1.96 7.96 27.48
CA ASP A 82 -1.37 7.38 28.68
C ASP A 82 -1.95 5.97 28.93
N ASP A 83 -1.21 5.14 29.67
CA ASP A 83 -1.57 3.73 29.90
C ASP A 83 -3.00 3.55 30.47
N GLU A 84 -3.47 4.49 31.28
CA GLU A 84 -4.80 4.44 31.90
C GLU A 84 -5.89 4.79 30.88
N THR A 85 -5.67 5.81 30.06
CA THR A 85 -6.58 6.16 28.95
C THR A 85 -6.62 5.05 27.89
N TYR A 86 -5.48 4.42 27.57
CA TYR A 86 -5.42 3.30 26.62
C TYR A 86 -6.21 2.07 27.12
N LYS A 87 -6.07 1.73 28.41
CA LYS A 87 -6.86 0.65 29.03
C LYS A 87 -8.36 0.91 28.94
N LYS A 88 -8.82 2.13 29.28
CA LYS A 88 -10.24 2.50 29.20
C LYS A 88 -10.79 2.39 27.78
N TRP A 89 -10.09 2.93 26.79
CA TRP A 89 -10.49 2.83 25.38
C TRP A 89 -10.62 1.37 24.91
N LYS A 90 -9.68 0.50 25.33
CA LYS A 90 -9.69 -0.94 25.01
C LYS A 90 -10.87 -1.67 25.65
N GLU A 91 -11.24 -1.30 26.87
CA GLU A 91 -12.42 -1.84 27.57
C GLU A 91 -13.74 -1.37 26.92
N GLU A 92 -13.82 -0.11 26.50
CA GLU A 92 -14.99 0.44 25.81
C GLU A 92 -15.21 -0.19 24.43
N LYS A 93 -14.14 -0.42 23.66
CA LYS A 93 -14.20 -1.15 22.38
C LYS A 93 -14.67 -2.60 22.58
N LYS A 94 -14.23 -3.28 23.65
CA LYS A 94 -14.73 -4.61 24.01
C LYS A 94 -16.21 -4.61 24.38
N LYS A 95 -16.70 -3.57 25.07
CA LYS A 95 -18.13 -3.41 25.41
C LYS A 95 -18.99 -3.15 24.17
N GLY A 96 -18.53 -2.28 23.26
CA GLY A 96 -19.22 -2.02 21.99
C GLY A 96 -19.31 -3.24 21.07
N SER A 97 -18.29 -4.11 21.06
CA SER A 97 -18.31 -5.36 20.31
C SER A 97 -19.25 -6.42 20.90
N LYS A 98 -19.50 -6.38 22.22
CA LYS A 98 -20.49 -7.26 22.87
C LYS A 98 -21.94 -6.83 22.59
N ILE A 99 -22.20 -5.52 22.43
CA ILE A 99 -23.56 -5.00 22.16
C ILE A 99 -24.02 -5.35 20.73
N LYS A 100 -23.11 -5.39 19.75
CA LYS A 100 -23.45 -5.80 18.36
C LYS A 100 -23.76 -7.30 18.20
N ASN A 101 -23.48 -8.13 19.21
CA ASN A 101 -23.77 -9.57 19.18
C ASN A 101 -25.13 -9.94 19.82
N LYS A 102 -26.01 -8.98 20.12
CA LYS A 102 -27.40 -9.29 20.47
C LYS A 102 -28.17 -9.62 19.18
N CYS A 103 -27.99 -10.87 18.74
CA CYS A 103 -28.73 -11.52 17.67
C CYS A 103 -30.23 -11.32 17.89
N CYS A 104 -30.93 -10.81 16.87
CA CYS A 104 -32.37 -10.85 16.79
C CYS A 104 -32.78 -12.32 16.63
N CYS A 105 -33.23 -12.93 17.72
CA CYS A 105 -34.18 -14.02 17.67
C CYS A 105 -35.47 -13.47 18.26
N ASP A 106 -36.45 -13.24 17.40
CA ASP A 106 -37.88 -13.44 17.65
C ASP A 106 -38.48 -14.02 16.38
#